data_AF-A0A8H5HFB1-F1
#
_entry.id   AF-A0A8H5HFB1-F1
#
_cell.length_a   1.000
_cell.length_b   1.000
_cell.length_c   1.000
_cell.angle_alpha   90.00
_cell.angle_beta   90.00
_cell.angle_gamma   90.00
#
_symmetry.space_group_name_H-M   'P 1'
#
loop_
_entity.id
_entity.type
_entity.pdbx_description
1 polymer ?
#
loop_
_entity_poly.entity_id
_entity_poly.type
_entity_poly.pdbx_seq_one_letter_code
_entity_poly.pdbx_strand_id
1 'polypeptide(L)'
;MSFDDKAALKTSEIAKISGKPTSGNLDFRDKDSSVGRASISPTFVKSSSPKYTSSTQENGEGEVEASSSSNVIIDMSIFNQILELDEDETHEFSQEMVEEYYSQAAQTFKDMDAALANKDLTKLSDLGHFLKGSSATLGVTHVQSSCEKIQRYGQLRDEEKGIDLSDKQALDLIAQLVSQVKVEYAVAEKWMRNWYKEHTRE
;
A
#
# COMPACT_ATOMS: atom_id res chain seq x y z
N MET A 1 -16.79 -65.62 -28.89
CA MET A 1 -16.48 -64.81 -27.69
C MET A 1 -17.53 -63.69 -27.66
N SER A 2 -18.75 -63.87 -27.14
CA SER A 2 -19.30 -64.71 -26.05
C SER A 2 -19.23 -64.04 -24.67
N PHE A 3 -20.39 -63.56 -24.21
CA PHE A 3 -20.79 -63.16 -22.85
C PHE A 3 -19.97 -62.01 -22.22
N ASP A 4 -20.57 -60.87 -21.87
CA ASP A 4 -21.54 -60.67 -20.77
C ASP A 4 -20.90 -60.91 -19.39
N ASP A 5 -20.82 -59.84 -18.60
CA ASP A 5 -21.09 -59.95 -17.16
C ASP A 5 -21.73 -58.67 -16.60
N LYS A 6 -22.61 -58.82 -15.61
CA LYS A 6 -23.41 -57.76 -14.99
C LYS A 6 -23.42 -57.92 -13.47
N ALA A 7 -23.00 -56.87 -12.75
CA ALA A 7 -23.46 -56.61 -11.39
C ALA A 7 -23.80 -55.11 -11.28
N ALA A 8 -25.02 -54.66 -10.96
CA ALA A 8 -25.92 -55.05 -9.87
C ALA A 8 -25.33 -54.69 -8.50
N LEU A 9 -25.66 -53.49 -7.98
CA LEU A 9 -26.85 -53.18 -7.19
C LEU A 9 -26.68 -53.50 -5.69
N LYS A 10 -26.67 -52.46 -4.85
CA LYS A 10 -27.40 -52.48 -3.58
C LYS A 10 -27.83 -51.09 -3.11
N THR A 11 -29.12 -50.82 -3.31
CA THR A 11 -30.01 -50.18 -2.33
C THR A 11 -29.91 -50.91 -0.96
N SER A 12 -30.22 -50.32 0.20
CA SER A 12 -30.92 -49.05 0.54
C SER A 12 -30.49 -48.67 2.00
N GLU A 13 -31.15 -47.88 2.88
CA GLU A 13 -32.55 -47.45 2.94
C GLU A 13 -32.79 -46.17 3.78
N ILE A 14 -33.74 -46.19 4.71
CA ILE A 14 -34.47 -45.05 5.29
C ILE A 14 -34.17 -44.90 6.79
N ALA A 15 -34.04 -43.65 7.25
CA ALA A 15 -34.48 -43.26 8.61
C ALA A 15 -34.82 -41.75 8.68
N LYS A 16 -36.08 -41.37 8.43
CA LYS A 16 -36.64 -40.09 8.91
C LYS A 16 -37.22 -40.32 10.30
N ILE A 17 -36.87 -39.48 11.28
CA ILE A 17 -37.56 -39.40 12.57
C ILE A 17 -37.86 -37.94 12.88
N SER A 18 -39.11 -37.62 13.18
CA SER A 18 -39.59 -36.28 13.54
C SER A 18 -39.55 -36.06 15.04
N GLY A 19 -39.03 -34.92 15.51
CA GLY A 19 -39.04 -34.57 16.93
C GLY A 19 -38.75 -33.10 17.24
N LYS A 20 -39.80 -32.35 17.58
CA LYS A 20 -39.79 -31.04 18.27
C LYS A 20 -41.18 -30.81 18.89
N PRO A 21 -41.33 -29.98 19.95
CA PRO A 21 -40.32 -29.53 20.91
C PRO A 21 -40.75 -29.83 22.38
N THR A 22 -39.82 -29.74 23.32
CA THR A 22 -40.13 -29.61 24.76
C THR A 22 -39.25 -28.55 25.40
N SER A 23 -39.85 -27.66 26.20
CA SER A 23 -39.11 -26.67 26.99
C SER A 23 -38.54 -27.31 28.25
N GLY A 24 -37.29 -27.01 28.59
CA GLY A 24 -36.66 -27.41 29.84
C GLY A 24 -35.57 -26.41 30.22
N ASN A 25 -35.82 -25.61 31.26
CA ASN A 25 -34.87 -24.61 31.75
C ASN A 25 -34.06 -25.20 32.90
N LEU A 26 -32.74 -25.33 32.73
CA LEU A 26 -31.80 -25.67 33.80
C LEU A 26 -30.48 -24.93 33.59
N ASP A 27 -30.13 -24.07 34.55
CA ASP A 27 -28.79 -23.50 34.65
C ASP A 27 -27.75 -24.58 34.94
N PHE A 28 -26.63 -24.58 34.22
CA PHE A 28 -25.39 -25.18 34.70
C PHE A 28 -24.19 -24.27 34.40
N ARG A 29 -23.28 -24.18 35.37
CA ARG A 29 -22.25 -23.14 35.46
C ARG A 29 -20.87 -23.75 35.33
N ASP A 30 -20.42 -23.92 34.09
CA ASP A 30 -19.08 -24.42 33.78
C ASP A 30 -18.22 -23.44 32.98
N LYS A 31 -16.91 -23.65 33.09
CA LYS A 31 -15.87 -22.65 32.88
C LYS A 31 -14.61 -23.33 32.40
N ASP A 32 -14.28 -23.19 31.11
CA ASP A 32 -12.86 -23.18 30.72
C ASP A 32 -12.54 -22.45 29.39
N SER A 33 -11.27 -22.08 29.30
CA SER A 33 -10.46 -21.68 28.15
C SER A 33 -11.08 -21.66 26.75
N SER A 34 -11.11 -20.47 26.15
CA SER A 34 -10.76 -20.30 24.73
C SER A 34 -9.67 -19.24 24.62
N VAL A 35 -8.55 -19.59 23.98
CA VAL A 35 -7.38 -18.71 23.87
C VAL A 35 -7.62 -17.67 22.79
N GLY A 36 -7.95 -16.44 23.20
CA GLY A 36 -8.14 -15.31 22.30
C GLY A 36 -6.85 -14.97 21.55
N ARG A 37 -6.77 -15.34 20.27
CA ARG A 37 -5.64 -15.03 19.38
C ARG A 37 -5.64 -13.53 19.05
N ALA A 38 -4.94 -12.74 19.86
CA ALA A 38 -4.87 -11.29 19.70
C ALA A 38 -4.37 -10.89 18.31
N SER A 39 -5.13 -10.03 17.63
CA SER A 39 -4.69 -9.40 16.37
C SER A 39 -3.81 -8.21 16.71
N ILE A 40 -2.52 -8.31 16.38
CA ILE A 40 -1.55 -7.24 16.62
C ILE A 40 -1.51 -6.34 15.38
N SER A 41 -2.32 -5.28 15.38
CA SER A 41 -2.25 -4.22 14.37
C SER A 41 -1.22 -3.17 14.80
N PRO A 42 -0.14 -2.92 14.04
CA PRO A 42 0.76 -1.80 14.31
C PRO A 42 -0.02 -0.48 14.25
N THR A 43 -0.16 0.17 15.39
CA THR A 43 -0.89 1.44 15.50
C THR A 43 0.12 2.57 15.33
N PHE A 44 0.31 3.03 14.09
CA PHE A 44 1.22 4.15 13.81
C PHE A 44 0.78 5.39 14.59
N VAL A 45 1.71 6.01 15.30
CA VAL A 45 1.41 7.10 16.23
C VAL A 45 0.95 8.36 15.49
N LYS A 46 -0.13 8.96 15.97
CA LYS A 46 -0.73 10.15 15.38
C LYS A 46 0.03 11.41 15.79
N SER A 47 1.24 11.59 15.26
CA SER A 47 2.06 12.77 15.50
C SER A 47 1.38 14.04 14.95
N SER A 48 1.41 15.10 15.76
CA SER A 48 0.72 16.36 15.47
C SER A 48 1.49 17.23 14.48
N SER A 49 0.78 17.79 13.50
CA SER A 49 1.35 18.74 12.53
C SER A 49 2.00 19.96 13.21
N PRO A 50 3.26 20.30 12.91
CA PRO A 50 3.84 21.56 13.34
C PRO A 50 3.15 22.73 12.61
N LYS A 51 2.85 23.81 13.33
CA LYS A 51 2.28 25.03 12.74
C LYS A 51 3.40 25.91 12.22
N TYR A 52 3.38 26.22 10.93
CA TYR A 52 4.33 27.15 10.33
C TYR A 52 4.09 28.58 10.85
N THR A 53 5.08 29.18 11.51
CA THR A 53 5.01 30.56 12.03
C THR A 53 6.04 31.45 11.34
N SER A 54 5.59 32.20 10.33
CA SER A 54 6.47 33.06 9.52
C SER A 54 6.95 34.30 10.29
N SER A 55 8.27 34.54 10.33
CA SER A 55 8.88 35.82 10.75
C SER A 55 10.30 36.00 10.19
N THR A 56 10.37 36.53 8.98
CA THR A 56 11.38 37.46 8.43
C THR A 56 12.88 37.31 8.77
N GLN A 57 13.63 36.78 7.78
CA GLN A 57 14.89 37.28 7.19
C GLN A 57 16.01 37.89 8.05
N GLU A 58 17.25 37.43 7.82
CA GLU A 58 18.26 38.30 7.17
C GLU A 58 19.30 37.51 6.34
N ASN A 59 20.23 38.23 5.70
CA ASN A 59 20.99 37.91 4.49
C ASN A 59 22.00 36.74 4.58
N GLY A 60 22.25 36.06 3.45
CA GLY A 60 23.34 35.08 3.27
C GLY A 60 23.58 34.75 1.79
N GLU A 61 24.81 34.92 1.31
CA GLU A 61 25.19 34.80 -0.11
C GLU A 61 25.70 33.39 -0.43
N GLY A 62 25.11 32.73 -1.43
CA GLY A 62 25.47 31.36 -1.85
C GLY A 62 24.95 31.02 -3.25
N GLU A 63 25.64 30.11 -3.95
CA GLU A 63 25.52 29.91 -5.40
C GLU A 63 24.14 29.44 -5.88
N VAL A 64 23.61 30.13 -6.89
CA VAL A 64 22.40 29.73 -7.63
C VAL A 64 22.75 28.67 -8.68
N GLU A 65 23.11 27.47 -8.22
CA GLU A 65 23.29 26.29 -9.07
C GLU A 65 21.94 25.80 -9.64
N ALA A 66 21.49 26.50 -10.68
CA ALA A 66 20.32 26.18 -11.49
C ALA A 66 20.58 24.97 -12.41
N SER A 67 20.99 23.86 -11.81
CA SER A 67 21.48 22.67 -12.52
C SER A 67 20.32 21.74 -12.94
N SER A 68 19.96 21.84 -14.22
CA SER A 68 19.18 20.86 -14.99
C SER A 68 17.80 20.45 -14.44
N SER A 69 16.74 21.01 -15.05
CA SER A 69 15.35 20.52 -14.93
C SER A 69 15.12 19.19 -15.68
N SER A 70 15.83 18.13 -15.26
CA SER A 70 15.83 16.81 -15.89
C SER A 70 15.37 15.70 -14.94
N ASN A 71 14.05 15.47 -14.87
CA ASN A 71 13.41 14.36 -14.15
C ASN A 71 13.91 14.16 -12.70
N VAL A 72 13.46 15.02 -11.79
CA VAL A 72 13.76 14.93 -10.35
C VAL A 72 12.98 13.76 -9.73
N ILE A 73 13.53 12.54 -9.90
CA ILE A 73 12.97 11.28 -9.42
C ILE A 73 12.86 11.27 -7.89
N ILE A 74 13.90 11.76 -7.22
CA ILE A 74 14.01 11.94 -5.77
C ILE A 74 14.24 13.42 -5.47
N ASP A 75 13.45 13.98 -4.55
CA ASP A 75 13.69 15.28 -3.95
C ASP A 75 14.83 15.17 -2.92
N MET A 76 16.03 15.62 -3.31
CA MET A 76 17.20 15.62 -2.45
C MET A 76 17.05 16.48 -1.19
N SER A 77 16.19 17.51 -1.20
CA SER A 77 15.93 18.31 0.00
C SER A 77 15.15 17.52 1.05
N ILE A 78 14.30 16.58 0.64
CA ILE A 78 13.59 15.65 1.54
C ILE A 78 14.51 14.49 1.91
N PHE A 79 15.20 13.89 0.93
CA PHE A 79 16.06 12.74 1.17
C PHE A 79 17.22 13.08 2.13
N ASN A 80 17.84 14.25 2.00
CA ASN A 80 18.89 14.70 2.94
C ASN A 80 18.38 14.83 4.39
N GLN A 81 17.12 15.21 4.62
CA GLN A 81 16.54 15.25 5.98
C GLN A 81 16.42 13.86 6.63
N ILE A 82 16.46 12.78 5.83
CA ILE A 82 16.51 11.40 6.34
C ILE A 82 17.97 10.98 6.58
N LEU A 83 18.90 11.38 5.70
CA LEU A 83 20.34 11.16 5.90
C LEU A 83 20.91 11.91 7.12
N GLU A 84 20.35 13.09 7.44
CA GLU A 84 20.67 13.89 8.64
C GLU A 84 20.23 13.21 9.96
N LEU A 85 19.53 12.07 9.89
CA LEU A 85 19.14 11.25 11.05
C LEU A 85 20.04 10.02 11.26
N ASP A 86 20.95 9.72 10.33
CA ASP A 86 21.96 8.67 10.52
C ASP A 86 23.01 9.11 11.56
N GLU A 87 23.42 8.21 12.46
CA GLU A 87 24.39 8.55 13.52
C GLU A 87 25.84 8.67 13.00
N ASP A 88 26.15 8.04 11.84
CA ASP A 88 27.45 8.08 11.17
C ASP A 88 27.35 7.82 9.64
N GLU A 89 28.50 7.67 8.97
CA GLU A 89 28.62 7.44 7.51
C GLU A 89 28.19 6.03 7.04
N THR A 90 27.69 5.14 7.92
CA THR A 90 27.17 3.83 7.49
C THR A 90 25.82 3.94 6.78
N HIS A 91 25.03 4.94 7.14
CA HIS A 91 23.66 5.17 6.70
C HIS A 91 22.66 4.04 7.04
N GLU A 92 22.87 3.30 8.14
CA GLU A 92 22.03 2.15 8.55
C GLU A 92 20.54 2.52 8.72
N PHE A 93 20.22 3.63 9.36
CA PHE A 93 18.84 4.03 9.65
C PHE A 93 18.08 4.46 8.40
N SER A 94 18.68 5.32 7.56
CA SER A 94 18.07 5.74 6.30
C SER A 94 17.95 4.57 5.33
N GLN A 95 18.90 3.63 5.33
CA GLN A 95 18.82 2.40 4.53
C GLN A 95 17.69 1.47 5.00
N GLU A 96 17.46 1.30 6.32
CA GLU A 96 16.32 0.53 6.84
C GLU A 96 14.98 1.14 6.38
N MET A 97 14.83 2.47 6.50
CA MET A 97 13.63 3.18 6.02
C MET A 97 13.38 2.95 4.51
N VAL A 98 14.44 2.88 3.71
CA VAL A 98 14.37 2.70 2.25
C VAL A 98 14.03 1.26 1.86
N GLU A 99 14.58 0.23 2.53
CA GLU A 99 14.19 -1.17 2.26
C GLU A 99 12.75 -1.48 2.75
N GLU A 100 12.31 -0.90 3.87
CA GLU A 100 10.91 -1.01 4.31
C GLU A 100 9.95 -0.31 3.33
N TYR A 101 10.34 0.83 2.74
CA TYR A 101 9.57 1.44 1.65
C TYR A 101 9.44 0.51 0.43
N TYR A 102 10.51 -0.18 0.02
CA TYR A 102 10.42 -1.15 -1.07
C TYR A 102 9.48 -2.31 -0.74
N SER A 103 9.51 -2.81 0.50
CA SER A 103 8.58 -3.82 1.01
C SER A 103 7.12 -3.36 0.91
N GLN A 104 6.83 -2.15 1.41
CA GLN A 104 5.50 -1.53 1.36
C GLN A 104 5.01 -1.30 -0.07
N ALA A 105 5.87 -0.77 -0.95
CA ALA A 105 5.55 -0.52 -2.35
C ALA A 105 5.27 -1.83 -3.10
N ALA A 106 6.15 -2.82 -2.96
CA ALA A 106 6.01 -4.13 -3.60
C ALA A 106 4.75 -4.87 -3.14
N GLN A 107 4.30 -4.72 -1.88
CA GLN A 107 3.00 -5.26 -1.47
C GLN A 107 1.83 -4.42 -1.98
N THR A 108 1.92 -3.09 -1.90
CA THR A 108 0.86 -2.17 -2.38
C THR A 108 0.54 -2.37 -3.86
N PHE A 109 1.54 -2.65 -4.69
CA PHE A 109 1.32 -2.95 -6.11
C PHE A 109 0.54 -4.25 -6.36
N LYS A 110 0.74 -5.30 -5.55
CA LYS A 110 -0.05 -6.55 -5.64
C LYS A 110 -1.49 -6.30 -5.21
N ASP A 111 -1.67 -5.54 -4.12
CA ASP A 111 -2.98 -5.11 -3.64
C ASP A 111 -3.71 -4.25 -4.69
N MET A 112 -3.01 -3.36 -5.41
CA MET A 112 -3.57 -2.54 -6.49
C MET A 112 -3.98 -3.40 -7.70
N ASP A 113 -3.17 -4.37 -8.11
CA ASP A 113 -3.54 -5.30 -9.20
C ASP A 113 -4.78 -6.13 -8.84
N ALA A 114 -4.86 -6.61 -7.59
CA ALA A 114 -6.03 -7.31 -7.07
C ALA A 114 -7.28 -6.41 -6.99
N ALA A 115 -7.13 -5.16 -6.57
CA ALA A 115 -8.22 -4.20 -6.51
C ALA A 115 -8.71 -3.78 -7.91
N LEU A 116 -7.81 -3.63 -8.89
CA LEU A 116 -8.15 -3.45 -10.30
C LEU A 116 -8.95 -4.63 -10.87
N ALA A 117 -8.51 -5.87 -10.59
CA ALA A 117 -9.22 -7.08 -11.02
C ALA A 117 -10.63 -7.19 -10.42
N ASN A 118 -10.77 -6.82 -9.13
CA ASN A 118 -12.05 -6.78 -8.42
C ASN A 118 -12.89 -5.52 -8.70
N LYS A 119 -12.32 -4.52 -9.39
CA LYS A 119 -12.91 -3.19 -9.67
C LYS A 119 -13.22 -2.36 -8.42
N ASP A 120 -12.46 -2.54 -7.35
CA ASP A 120 -12.65 -1.85 -6.07
C ASP A 120 -11.99 -0.47 -6.09
N LEU A 121 -12.73 0.53 -6.55
CA LEU A 121 -12.30 1.93 -6.63
C LEU A 121 -11.98 2.54 -5.25
N THR A 122 -12.67 2.12 -4.19
CA THR A 122 -12.42 2.56 -2.81
C THR A 122 -11.04 2.06 -2.35
N LYS A 123 -10.78 0.76 -2.47
CA LYS A 123 -9.48 0.16 -2.13
C LYS A 123 -8.36 0.74 -3.01
N LEU A 124 -8.62 1.05 -4.28
CA LEU A 124 -7.65 1.76 -5.13
C LEU A 124 -7.35 3.18 -4.63
N SER A 125 -8.36 3.94 -4.20
CA SER A 125 -8.18 5.24 -3.53
C SER A 125 -7.30 5.13 -2.29
N ASP A 126 -7.60 4.14 -1.42
CA ASP A 126 -6.90 3.95 -0.15
C ASP A 126 -5.44 3.50 -0.34
N LEU A 127 -5.18 2.61 -1.30
CA LEU A 127 -3.83 2.18 -1.68
C LEU A 127 -3.03 3.33 -2.32
N GLY A 128 -3.68 4.14 -3.16
CA GLY A 128 -3.07 5.36 -3.71
C GLY A 128 -2.72 6.36 -2.61
N HIS A 129 -3.60 6.56 -1.62
CA HIS A 129 -3.33 7.40 -0.47
C HIS A 129 -2.16 6.89 0.39
N PHE A 130 -2.13 5.59 0.67
CA PHE A 130 -1.07 4.94 1.45
C PHE A 130 0.31 5.10 0.77
N LEU A 131 0.44 4.67 -0.49
CA LEU A 131 1.72 4.73 -1.18
C LEU A 131 2.17 6.18 -1.46
N LYS A 132 1.22 7.12 -1.65
CA LYS A 132 1.55 8.56 -1.69
C LYS A 132 2.22 9.02 -0.39
N GLY A 133 1.73 8.56 0.76
CA GLY A 133 2.30 8.86 2.08
C GLY A 133 3.75 8.37 2.21
N SER A 134 3.97 7.06 2.08
CA SER A 134 5.33 6.48 2.22
C SER A 134 6.32 7.03 1.19
N SER A 135 5.86 7.34 -0.04
CA SER A 135 6.70 7.93 -1.09
C SER A 135 7.10 9.37 -0.79
N ALA A 136 6.20 10.17 -0.22
CA ALA A 136 6.49 11.56 0.15
C ALA A 136 7.56 11.66 1.25
N THR A 137 7.56 10.72 2.22
CA THR A 137 8.56 10.67 3.31
C THR A 137 10.00 10.51 2.80
N LEU A 138 10.21 9.80 1.68
CA LEU A 138 11.53 9.60 1.07
C LEU A 138 11.77 10.46 -0.18
N GLY A 139 10.93 11.49 -0.40
CA GLY A 139 11.08 12.41 -1.52
C GLY A 139 10.80 11.81 -2.90
N VAL A 140 10.09 10.68 -3.02
CA VAL A 140 9.83 10.01 -4.31
C VAL A 140 8.67 10.71 -5.06
N THR A 141 8.95 11.91 -5.57
CA THR A 141 7.94 12.88 -6.03
C THR A 141 7.07 12.39 -7.19
N HIS A 142 7.64 11.64 -8.14
CA HIS A 142 6.92 11.10 -9.30
C HIS A 142 5.86 10.08 -8.84
N VAL A 143 6.27 9.09 -8.02
CA VAL A 143 5.37 8.09 -7.43
C VAL A 143 4.29 8.77 -6.58
N GLN A 144 4.66 9.72 -5.72
CA GLN A 144 3.73 10.52 -4.93
C GLN A 144 2.66 11.19 -5.80
N SER A 145 3.06 11.84 -6.90
CA SER A 145 2.17 12.57 -7.81
C SER A 145 1.21 11.63 -8.55
N SER A 146 1.72 10.51 -9.08
CA SER A 146 0.90 9.52 -9.78
C SER A 146 -0.04 8.77 -8.83
N CYS A 147 0.39 8.47 -7.60
CA CYS A 147 -0.47 7.91 -6.54
C CYS A 147 -1.56 8.88 -6.08
N GLU A 148 -1.32 10.20 -6.11
CA GLU A 148 -2.39 11.18 -5.87
C GLU A 148 -3.47 11.14 -6.95
N LYS A 149 -3.09 10.99 -8.22
CA LYS A 149 -4.09 10.82 -9.31
C LYS A 149 -4.90 9.54 -9.14
N ILE A 150 -4.27 8.44 -8.71
CA ILE A 150 -4.98 7.20 -8.33
C ILE A 150 -5.97 7.48 -7.19
N GLN A 151 -5.57 8.22 -6.15
CA GLN A 151 -6.45 8.59 -5.04
C GLN A 151 -7.70 9.37 -5.53
N ARG A 152 -7.52 10.38 -6.38
CA ARG A 152 -8.63 11.22 -6.88
C ARG A 152 -9.53 10.48 -7.86
N TYR A 153 -8.97 9.67 -8.76
CA TYR A 153 -9.76 8.84 -9.70
C TYR A 153 -10.53 7.72 -8.99
N GLY A 154 -9.98 7.13 -7.92
CA GLY A 154 -10.72 6.17 -7.06
C GLY A 154 -11.94 6.79 -6.35
N GLN A 155 -11.97 8.12 -6.24
CA GLN A 155 -13.11 8.91 -5.73
C GLN A 155 -13.99 9.46 -6.86
N LEU A 156 -13.83 8.94 -8.09
CA LEU A 156 -14.52 9.36 -9.32
C LEU A 156 -14.28 10.82 -9.74
N ARG A 157 -13.16 11.46 -9.37
CA ARG A 157 -12.90 12.89 -9.65
C ARG A 157 -11.70 13.11 -10.56
N ASP A 158 -11.93 13.76 -11.71
CA ASP A 158 -10.88 14.22 -12.62
C ASP A 158 -10.72 15.74 -12.52
N GLU A 159 -9.96 16.17 -11.52
CA GLU A 159 -9.75 17.60 -11.23
C GLU A 159 -8.89 18.31 -12.29
N GLU A 160 -8.15 17.59 -13.15
CA GLU A 160 -7.44 18.19 -14.29
C GLU A 160 -8.40 18.59 -15.42
N LYS A 161 -9.59 17.99 -15.48
CA LYS A 161 -10.64 18.30 -16.46
C LYS A 161 -11.87 18.97 -15.84
N GLY A 162 -11.97 18.98 -14.51
CA GLY A 162 -13.11 19.51 -13.77
C GLY A 162 -14.39 18.68 -13.93
N ILE A 163 -14.26 17.35 -14.08
CA ILE A 163 -15.41 16.44 -14.33
C ILE A 163 -15.43 15.28 -13.33
N ASP A 164 -16.64 14.81 -13.03
CA ASP A 164 -16.86 13.50 -12.42
C ASP A 164 -16.67 12.39 -13.48
N LEU A 165 -16.07 11.27 -13.08
CA LEU A 165 -15.82 10.10 -13.91
C LEU A 165 -16.91 9.04 -13.70
N SER A 166 -17.23 8.28 -14.75
CA SER A 166 -17.88 6.98 -14.55
C SER A 166 -16.88 5.93 -14.07
N ASP A 167 -17.34 4.92 -13.34
CA ASP A 167 -16.55 3.81 -12.80
C ASP A 167 -15.60 3.21 -13.85
N LYS A 168 -16.09 3.03 -15.08
CA LYS A 168 -15.28 2.48 -16.18
C LYS A 168 -14.11 3.41 -16.54
N GLN A 169 -14.36 4.72 -16.67
CA GLN A 169 -13.31 5.69 -17.00
C GLN A 169 -12.29 5.79 -15.86
N ALA A 170 -12.73 5.77 -14.61
CA ALA A 170 -11.85 5.73 -13.45
C ALA A 170 -10.96 4.48 -13.46
N LEU A 171 -11.53 3.28 -13.68
CA LEU A 171 -10.76 2.04 -13.77
C LEU A 171 -9.78 2.03 -14.96
N ASP A 172 -10.20 2.49 -16.14
CA ASP A 172 -9.34 2.58 -17.33
C ASP A 172 -8.13 3.51 -17.08
N LEU A 173 -8.34 4.65 -16.39
CA LEU A 173 -7.30 5.61 -16.04
C LEU A 173 -6.39 5.12 -14.90
N ILE A 174 -6.95 4.50 -13.86
CA ILE A 174 -6.17 3.94 -12.75
C ILE A 174 -5.30 2.78 -13.24
N ALA A 175 -5.76 1.94 -14.17
CA ALA A 175 -4.94 0.88 -14.74
C ALA A 175 -3.70 1.41 -15.48
N GLN A 176 -3.84 2.54 -16.19
CA GLN A 176 -2.71 3.25 -16.82
C GLN A 176 -1.77 3.83 -15.76
N LEU A 177 -2.30 4.48 -14.72
CA LEU A 177 -1.49 5.04 -13.64
C LEU A 177 -0.77 3.97 -12.81
N VAL A 178 -1.40 2.86 -12.44
CA VAL A 178 -0.72 1.75 -11.72
C VAL A 178 0.44 1.19 -12.55
N SER A 179 0.29 1.15 -13.88
CA SER A 179 1.38 0.77 -14.79
C SER A 179 2.52 1.81 -14.80
N GLN A 180 2.18 3.10 -14.83
CA GLN A 180 3.12 4.22 -14.79
C GLN A 180 3.89 4.28 -13.45
N VAL A 181 3.18 4.21 -12.32
CA VAL A 181 3.76 4.25 -10.97
C VAL A 181 4.79 3.14 -10.78
N LYS A 182 4.53 1.93 -11.28
CA LYS A 182 5.48 0.81 -11.23
C LYS A 182 6.79 1.10 -11.96
N VAL A 183 6.74 1.86 -13.06
CA VAL A 183 7.94 2.29 -13.79
C VAL A 183 8.65 3.42 -13.04
N GLU A 184 7.92 4.41 -12.53
CA GLU A 184 8.47 5.53 -11.73
C GLU A 184 9.16 5.03 -10.46
N TYR A 185 8.53 4.09 -9.75
CA TYR A 185 9.10 3.40 -8.60
C TYR A 185 10.37 2.62 -8.98
N ALA A 186 10.37 1.85 -10.08
CA ALA A 186 11.55 1.08 -10.49
C ALA A 186 12.75 1.98 -10.87
N VAL A 187 12.49 3.21 -11.33
CA VAL A 187 13.53 4.22 -11.56
C VAL A 187 14.03 4.81 -10.23
N ALA A 188 13.14 5.07 -9.27
CA ALA A 188 13.49 5.55 -7.93
C ALA A 188 14.28 4.52 -7.10
N GLU A 189 13.82 3.26 -7.05
CA GLU A 189 14.54 2.15 -6.42
C GLU A 189 15.93 1.99 -7.04
N LYS A 190 16.06 2.06 -8.37
CA LYS A 190 17.37 1.98 -9.03
C LYS A 190 18.28 3.16 -8.66
N TRP A 191 17.74 4.37 -8.52
CA TRP A 191 18.52 5.54 -8.10
C TRP A 191 19.03 5.36 -6.66
N MET A 192 18.13 5.05 -5.72
CA MET A 192 18.47 4.84 -4.30
C MET A 192 19.46 3.70 -4.11
N ARG A 193 19.21 2.53 -4.75
CA ARG A 193 20.12 1.38 -4.73
C ARG A 193 21.47 1.63 -5.40
N ASN A 194 21.65 2.70 -6.15
CA ASN A 194 22.98 3.14 -6.61
C ASN A 194 23.60 4.12 -5.60
N TRP A 195 22.82 5.08 -5.12
CA TRP A 195 23.27 6.08 -4.14
C TRP A 195 23.93 5.42 -2.92
N TYR A 196 23.25 4.48 -2.25
CA TYR A 196 23.82 3.78 -1.08
C TYR A 196 25.12 3.02 -1.39
N LYS A 197 25.26 2.42 -2.58
CA LYS A 197 26.51 1.72 -2.99
C LYS A 197 27.68 2.66 -3.26
N GLU A 198 27.41 3.95 -3.49
CA GLU A 198 28.41 4.97 -3.78
C GLU A 198 28.78 5.79 -2.53
N HIS A 199 27.97 5.72 -1.46
CA HIS A 199 28.10 6.57 -0.26
C HIS A 199 28.32 5.81 1.05
N THR A 200 27.73 4.63 1.25
CA THR A 200 28.05 3.76 2.40
C THR A 200 29.47 3.21 2.26
N ARG A 201 30.29 3.38 3.29
CA ARG A 201 31.66 2.82 3.37
C ARG A 201 31.64 1.45 4.07
N GLU A 202 32.36 0.47 3.51
CA GLU A 202 32.66 -0.83 4.14
C GLU A 202 33.81 -0.73 5.18
#